data_AF-A0A2W7ARY7-F1
#
_entry.id   AF-A0A2W7ARY7-F1
#
_cell.length_a   1.000
_cell.length_b   1.000
_cell.length_c   1.000
_cell.angle_alpha   90.00
_cell.angle_beta   90.00
_cell.angle_gamma   90.00
#
_symmetry.space_group_name_H-M   'P 1'
#
loop_
_entity.id
_entity.type
_entity.pdbx_description
1 polymer ?
#
loop_
_entity_poly.entity_id
_entity_poly.type
_entity_poly.pdbx_seq_one_letter_code
_entity_poly.pdbx_strand_id
1 'polypeptide(L)'
;MISSMPDFALLGSLVDQGDVLDRLSTVQSLTPSQFNLIYNAFSFAIATMFASALFFFNARSEVGSKYRLALLVSGLVVSIAGYHYFRIFNSWDAAYSLQNGAYTLTGAPFNDAYRYVDWLLTVPLLLVETVAVLALTGKEARPLLIKLVIASVVMIATGYPGEISDNITTRIIWGTVSTIPFVYILYVLWIELSKSLVRQPAAVQTLVRNMRLLLLFSWGVYPIAYLLPMLGITGTTASIGVQLGYTVADVLAKPIFGLLVFAIALTKTRVDQENSGLPIELGYAPEIDGIPAPVQS
;
A
#
# COMPACT_ATOMS: atom_id res chain seq x y z
N MET A 1 -26.80 -8.63 -30.49
CA MET A 1 -25.99 -7.64 -29.76
C MET A 1 -24.96 -8.41 -28.95
N ILE A 2 -23.73 -8.47 -29.45
CA ILE A 2 -22.60 -9.09 -28.76
C ILE A 2 -21.85 -7.94 -28.11
N SER A 3 -21.91 -7.80 -26.78
CA SER A 3 -21.14 -6.78 -26.07
C SER A 3 -19.73 -7.29 -25.82
N SER A 4 -18.77 -6.66 -26.48
CA SER A 4 -17.34 -6.77 -26.27
C SER A 4 -16.96 -6.47 -24.81
N MET A 5 -16.48 -7.49 -24.09
CA MET A 5 -15.62 -7.27 -22.93
C MET A 5 -14.18 -7.02 -23.44
N PRO A 6 -13.47 -6.00 -22.95
CA PRO A 6 -12.14 -5.67 -23.45
C PRO A 6 -11.07 -6.69 -23.00
N ASP A 7 -10.08 -6.87 -23.88
CA ASP A 7 -8.99 -7.87 -23.91
C ASP A 7 -7.98 -7.84 -22.74
N PHE A 8 -8.43 -7.70 -21.48
CA PHE A 8 -7.57 -7.91 -20.31
C PHE A 8 -7.62 -9.35 -19.77
N ALA A 9 -8.57 -10.17 -20.24
CA ALA A 9 -8.64 -11.60 -19.93
C ALA A 9 -7.49 -12.40 -20.58
N LEU A 10 -6.88 -11.87 -21.66
CA LEU A 10 -5.84 -12.54 -22.43
C LEU A 10 -4.51 -12.70 -21.67
N LEU A 11 -4.18 -11.81 -20.73
CA LEU A 11 -2.99 -11.98 -19.90
C LEU A 11 -3.17 -13.12 -18.87
N GLY A 12 -4.40 -13.40 -18.46
CA GLY A 12 -4.73 -14.52 -17.58
C GLY A 12 -4.86 -15.85 -18.32
N SER A 13 -5.16 -15.83 -19.62
CA SER A 13 -5.35 -17.03 -20.45
C SER A 13 -4.06 -17.58 -21.08
N LEU A 14 -2.93 -16.88 -20.93
CA LEU A 14 -1.62 -17.33 -21.42
C LEU A 14 -0.89 -18.26 -20.41
N VAL A 15 -1.48 -18.46 -19.22
CA VAL A 15 -1.06 -19.48 -18.27
C VAL A 15 -2.04 -20.64 -18.40
N ASP A 16 -1.49 -21.83 -18.60
CA ASP A 16 -2.18 -23.09 -18.88
C ASP A 16 -3.49 -23.26 -18.10
N GLN A 17 -4.58 -23.59 -18.79
CA GLN A 17 -5.91 -23.78 -18.17
C GLN A 17 -5.98 -25.05 -17.29
N GLY A 18 -4.94 -25.90 -17.32
CA GLY A 18 -4.83 -27.10 -16.49
C GLY A 18 -4.56 -26.86 -14.99
N ASP A 19 -3.99 -25.71 -14.60
CA ASP A 19 -3.34 -25.52 -13.28
C ASP A 19 -4.07 -24.57 -12.31
N VAL A 20 -5.36 -24.26 -12.54
CA VAL A 20 -6.11 -23.36 -11.63
C VAL A 20 -6.30 -23.99 -10.23
N LEU A 21 -6.25 -25.31 -10.13
CA LEU A 21 -6.45 -26.05 -8.88
C LEU A 21 -5.21 -26.12 -7.98
N ASP A 22 -4.01 -25.91 -8.52
CA ASP A 22 -2.73 -26.10 -7.81
C ASP A 22 -2.01 -24.78 -7.46
N ARG A 23 -2.63 -23.62 -7.70
CA ARG A 23 -2.06 -22.33 -7.27
C ARG A 23 -2.09 -22.20 -5.75
N LEU A 24 -0.96 -21.79 -5.16
CA LEU A 24 -0.83 -21.51 -3.73
C LEU A 24 -1.85 -20.48 -3.19
N SER A 25 -2.38 -19.63 -4.06
CA SER A 25 -3.35 -18.57 -3.73
C SER A 25 -4.81 -19.06 -3.65
N THR A 26 -5.13 -20.23 -4.18
CA THR A 26 -6.49 -20.80 -4.20
C THR A 26 -6.52 -22.16 -3.53
N VAL A 27 -7.60 -22.46 -2.81
CA VAL A 27 -7.79 -23.76 -2.18
C VAL A 27 -9.12 -24.37 -2.55
N GLN A 28 -9.20 -25.69 -2.57
CA GLN A 28 -10.38 -26.40 -3.05
C GLN A 28 -11.65 -26.08 -2.26
N SER A 29 -11.51 -25.91 -0.94
CA SER A 29 -12.63 -25.53 -0.07
C SER A 29 -12.18 -24.68 1.12
N LEU A 30 -13.11 -23.84 1.58
CA LEU A 30 -12.99 -22.95 2.73
C LEU A 30 -14.17 -23.17 3.67
N THR A 31 -13.93 -23.08 4.98
CA THR A 31 -15.05 -22.94 5.92
C THR A 31 -15.73 -21.58 5.72
N PRO A 32 -17.00 -21.42 6.12
CA PRO A 32 -17.67 -20.12 6.06
C PRO A 32 -16.91 -19.00 6.79
N SER A 33 -16.28 -19.31 7.93
CA SER A 33 -15.47 -18.34 8.68
C SER A 33 -14.20 -17.92 7.94
N GLN A 34 -13.53 -18.85 7.26
CA GLN A 34 -12.34 -18.58 6.47
C GLN A 34 -12.65 -17.70 5.25
N PHE A 35 -13.72 -18.03 4.52
CA PHE A 35 -14.18 -17.20 3.40
C PHE A 35 -14.56 -15.79 3.87
N ASN A 36 -15.38 -15.69 4.93
CA ASN A 36 -15.84 -14.41 5.46
C ASN A 36 -14.70 -13.55 6.02
N LEU A 37 -13.64 -14.14 6.57
CA LEU A 37 -12.48 -13.39 7.05
C LEU A 37 -11.83 -12.60 5.90
N ILE A 38 -11.55 -13.25 4.77
CA ILE A 38 -10.95 -12.60 3.60
C ILE A 38 -11.91 -11.64 2.93
N TYR A 39 -13.18 -12.04 2.79
CA TYR A 39 -14.25 -11.18 2.26
C TYR A 39 -14.36 -9.86 3.04
N ASN A 40 -14.36 -9.93 4.37
CA ASN A 40 -14.44 -8.77 5.24
C ASN A 40 -13.14 -7.95 5.22
N ALA A 41 -11.97 -8.59 5.14
CA ALA A 41 -10.69 -7.90 5.02
C ALA A 41 -10.63 -7.05 3.73
N PHE A 42 -11.05 -7.61 2.60
CA PHE A 42 -11.12 -6.86 1.34
C PHE A 42 -12.17 -5.74 1.39
N SER A 43 -13.34 -6.00 1.98
CA SER A 43 -14.37 -4.96 2.20
C SER A 43 -13.85 -3.80 3.05
N PHE A 44 -13.14 -4.12 4.13
CA PHE A 44 -12.49 -3.14 5.01
C PHE A 44 -11.44 -2.31 4.25
N ALA A 45 -10.62 -2.97 3.42
CA ALA A 45 -9.64 -2.26 2.60
C ALA A 45 -10.32 -1.31 1.60
N ILE A 46 -11.37 -1.72 0.90
CA ILE A 46 -12.14 -0.85 -0.02
C ILE A 46 -12.61 0.41 0.71
N ALA A 47 -13.29 0.23 1.85
CA ALA A 47 -13.82 1.34 2.63
C ALA A 47 -12.70 2.28 3.10
N THR A 48 -11.62 1.73 3.64
CA THR A 48 -10.48 2.51 4.14
C THR A 48 -9.79 3.30 3.02
N MET A 49 -9.57 2.67 1.87
CA MET A 49 -8.91 3.30 0.72
C MET A 49 -9.75 4.46 0.15
N PHE A 50 -11.05 4.27 -0.06
CA PHE A 50 -11.88 5.35 -0.60
C PHE A 50 -12.18 6.45 0.42
N ALA A 51 -12.39 6.11 1.70
CA ALA A 51 -12.56 7.13 2.74
C ALA A 51 -11.31 8.00 2.90
N SER A 52 -10.12 7.38 2.90
CA SER A 52 -8.86 8.12 2.93
C SER A 52 -8.62 8.92 1.65
N ALA A 53 -9.06 8.46 0.48
CA ALA A 53 -8.99 9.24 -0.77
C ALA A 53 -9.73 10.57 -0.63
N LEU A 54 -10.99 10.51 -0.16
CA LEU A 54 -11.80 11.69 0.11
C LEU A 54 -11.11 12.60 1.11
N PHE A 55 -10.56 12.05 2.19
CA PHE A 55 -9.81 12.83 3.16
C PHE A 55 -8.62 13.56 2.53
N PHE A 56 -7.72 12.86 1.82
CA PHE A 56 -6.50 13.48 1.29
C PHE A 56 -6.77 14.54 0.21
N PHE A 57 -7.77 14.35 -0.65
CA PHE A 57 -8.14 15.35 -1.63
C PHE A 57 -8.68 16.63 -1.00
N ASN A 58 -9.46 16.51 0.09
CA ASN A 58 -9.98 17.67 0.83
C ASN A 58 -8.90 18.31 1.72
N ALA A 59 -8.11 17.51 2.44
CA ALA A 59 -7.05 17.96 3.34
C ALA A 59 -5.92 18.75 2.63
N ARG A 60 -5.87 18.75 1.29
CA ARG A 60 -4.94 19.59 0.53
C ARG A 60 -5.12 21.09 0.82
N SER A 61 -6.34 21.55 1.19
CA SER A 61 -6.58 22.96 1.53
C SER A 61 -5.89 23.39 2.82
N GLU A 62 -5.62 22.43 3.70
CA GLU A 62 -5.07 22.64 5.04
C GLU A 62 -3.53 22.75 5.05
N VAL A 63 -2.88 22.54 3.91
CA VAL A 63 -1.41 22.55 3.79
C VAL A 63 -0.93 23.60 2.80
N GLY A 64 0.26 24.12 3.06
CA GLY A 64 0.96 25.07 2.20
C GLY A 64 1.16 24.52 0.80
N SER A 65 1.18 25.41 -0.21
CA SER A 65 1.25 25.05 -1.63
C SER A 65 2.40 24.09 -1.97
N LYS A 66 3.53 24.22 -1.26
CA LYS A 66 4.72 23.37 -1.36
C LYS A 66 4.46 21.89 -1.05
N TYR A 67 3.48 21.59 -0.20
CA TYR A 67 3.21 20.23 0.31
C TYR A 67 1.97 19.59 -0.32
N ARG A 68 1.14 20.35 -1.03
CA ARG A 68 -0.11 19.86 -1.66
C ARG A 68 0.11 18.69 -2.61
N LEU A 69 1.24 18.65 -3.31
CA LEU A 69 1.57 17.55 -4.22
C LEU A 69 1.64 16.22 -3.47
N ALA A 70 2.21 16.18 -2.26
CA ALA A 70 2.28 14.95 -1.48
C ALA A 70 0.87 14.41 -1.19
N LEU A 71 -0.06 15.26 -0.76
CA LEU A 71 -1.44 14.89 -0.44
C LEU A 71 -2.24 14.45 -1.68
N LEU A 72 -2.03 15.11 -2.82
CA LEU A 72 -2.63 14.70 -4.08
C LEU A 72 -2.15 13.30 -4.49
N VAL A 73 -0.87 13.01 -4.29
CA VAL A 73 -0.31 11.68 -4.56
C VAL A 73 -0.84 10.65 -3.57
N SER A 74 -0.96 10.96 -2.27
CA SER A 74 -1.61 10.07 -1.29
C SER A 74 -3.02 9.70 -1.74
N GLY A 75 -3.82 10.69 -2.13
CA GLY A 75 -5.19 10.52 -2.63
C GLY A 75 -5.25 9.65 -3.89
N LEU A 76 -4.32 9.84 -4.84
CA LEU A 76 -4.20 9.00 -6.03
C LEU A 76 -3.84 7.56 -5.69
N VAL A 77 -2.86 7.34 -4.80
CA VAL A 77 -2.42 6.00 -4.36
C VAL A 77 -3.60 5.21 -3.80
N VAL A 78 -4.35 5.78 -2.85
CA VAL A 78 -5.47 5.07 -2.22
C VAL A 78 -6.69 4.96 -3.16
N SER A 79 -6.85 5.87 -4.13
CA SER A 79 -7.90 5.72 -5.16
C SER A 79 -7.62 4.53 -6.08
N ILE A 80 -6.37 4.39 -6.54
CA ILE A 80 -5.93 3.26 -7.38
C ILE A 80 -6.03 1.95 -6.59
N ALA A 81 -5.57 1.94 -5.33
CA ALA A 81 -5.66 0.77 -4.46
C ALA A 81 -7.12 0.41 -4.16
N GLY A 82 -7.99 1.39 -3.89
CA GLY A 82 -9.43 1.16 -3.68
C GLY A 82 -10.10 0.51 -4.90
N TYR A 83 -9.78 0.98 -6.11
CA TYR A 83 -10.23 0.34 -7.35
C TYR A 83 -9.75 -1.11 -7.45
N HIS A 84 -8.46 -1.38 -7.22
CA HIS A 84 -7.94 -2.74 -7.30
C HIS A 84 -8.51 -3.65 -6.21
N TYR A 85 -8.70 -3.17 -4.98
CA TYR A 85 -9.38 -3.92 -3.93
C TYR A 85 -10.84 -4.22 -4.27
N PHE A 86 -11.55 -3.32 -4.95
CA PHE A 86 -12.88 -3.61 -5.48
C PHE A 86 -12.84 -4.74 -6.52
N ARG A 87 -11.84 -4.76 -7.42
CA ARG A 87 -11.66 -5.85 -8.39
C ARG A 87 -11.24 -7.17 -7.72
N ILE A 88 -10.37 -7.13 -6.73
CA ILE A 88 -9.92 -8.29 -5.94
C ILE A 88 -11.10 -8.89 -5.17
N PHE A 89 -11.91 -8.04 -4.52
CA PHE A 89 -13.11 -8.45 -3.81
C PHE A 89 -14.09 -9.19 -4.72
N ASN A 90 -14.41 -8.61 -5.89
CA ASN A 90 -15.29 -9.27 -6.86
C ASN A 90 -14.68 -10.58 -7.39
N SER A 91 -13.36 -10.64 -7.56
CA SER A 91 -12.66 -11.86 -7.97
C SER A 91 -12.73 -12.95 -6.91
N TRP A 92 -12.66 -12.60 -5.62
CA TRP A 92 -12.79 -13.53 -4.51
C TRP A 92 -14.22 -14.05 -4.38
N ASP A 93 -15.21 -13.16 -4.47
CA ASP A 93 -16.63 -13.52 -4.42
C ASP A 93 -17.02 -14.44 -5.58
N ALA A 94 -16.51 -14.18 -6.79
CA ALA A 94 -16.77 -15.03 -7.95
C ALA A 94 -16.07 -16.40 -7.88
N ALA A 95 -14.92 -16.50 -7.20
CA ALA A 95 -14.11 -17.71 -7.16
C ALA A 95 -14.71 -18.83 -6.30
N TYR A 96 -15.57 -18.50 -5.33
CA TYR A 96 -16.15 -19.47 -4.40
C TYR A 96 -17.67 -19.37 -4.32
N SER A 97 -18.34 -20.50 -4.05
CA SER A 97 -19.78 -20.53 -3.78
C SER A 97 -20.10 -21.44 -2.60
N LEU A 98 -21.12 -21.11 -1.82
CA LEU A 98 -21.54 -21.91 -0.67
C LEU A 98 -22.27 -23.18 -1.16
N GLN A 99 -21.66 -24.33 -0.96
CA GLN A 99 -22.20 -25.64 -1.32
C GLN A 99 -22.02 -26.61 -0.14
N ASN A 100 -23.09 -27.29 0.27
CA ASN A 100 -23.05 -28.29 1.35
C ASN A 100 -22.38 -27.79 2.65
N GLY A 101 -22.56 -26.50 2.99
CA GLY A 101 -22.02 -25.88 4.21
C GLY A 101 -20.56 -25.41 4.14
N ALA A 102 -19.90 -25.52 2.99
CA ALA A 102 -18.54 -25.01 2.74
C ALA A 102 -18.50 -24.13 1.49
N TYR A 103 -17.54 -23.21 1.43
CA TYR A 103 -17.28 -22.44 0.21
C TYR A 103 -16.32 -23.23 -0.68
N THR A 104 -16.78 -23.63 -1.86
CA THR A 104 -16.02 -24.43 -2.83
C THR A 104 -15.76 -23.65 -4.11
N LEU A 105 -14.67 -23.98 -4.81
CA LEU A 105 -14.32 -23.32 -6.07
C LEU A 105 -15.45 -23.44 -7.11
N THR A 106 -15.76 -22.32 -7.76
CA THR A 106 -16.77 -22.25 -8.83
C THR A 106 -16.21 -22.62 -10.21
N GLY A 107 -14.88 -22.63 -10.34
CA GLY A 107 -14.17 -22.70 -11.62
C GLY A 107 -13.75 -21.33 -12.16
N ALA A 108 -14.26 -20.22 -11.61
CA ALA A 108 -13.71 -18.89 -11.89
C ALA A 108 -12.40 -18.70 -11.10
N PRO A 109 -11.28 -18.34 -11.75
CA PRO A 109 -10.01 -18.18 -11.03
C PRO A 109 -10.02 -16.90 -10.18
N PHE A 110 -9.47 -16.99 -8.96
CA PHE A 110 -9.06 -15.80 -8.24
C PHE A 110 -7.85 -15.17 -8.93
N ASN A 111 -7.88 -13.85 -9.15
CA ASN A 111 -6.88 -13.16 -9.95
C ASN A 111 -5.85 -12.43 -9.07
N ASP A 112 -4.73 -13.09 -8.79
CA ASP A 112 -3.61 -12.53 -8.02
C ASP A 112 -2.92 -11.35 -8.72
N ALA A 113 -3.06 -11.22 -10.04
CA ALA A 113 -2.40 -10.18 -10.83
C ALA A 113 -2.88 -8.77 -10.47
N TYR A 114 -4.13 -8.62 -10.01
CA TYR A 114 -4.65 -7.31 -9.63
C TYR A 114 -3.78 -6.60 -8.59
N ARG A 115 -3.24 -7.34 -7.63
CA ARG A 115 -2.40 -6.77 -6.58
C ARG A 115 -1.03 -6.36 -7.09
N TYR A 116 -0.41 -7.16 -7.95
CA TYR A 116 0.89 -6.80 -8.54
C TYR A 116 0.78 -5.63 -9.52
N VAL A 117 -0.32 -5.53 -10.27
CA VAL A 117 -0.60 -4.38 -11.14
C VAL A 117 -0.88 -3.12 -10.30
N ASP A 118 -1.62 -3.24 -9.19
CA ASP A 118 -1.78 -2.15 -8.22
C ASP A 118 -0.42 -1.66 -7.73
N TRP A 119 0.43 -2.57 -7.26
CA TRP A 119 1.72 -2.21 -6.70
C TRP A 119 2.68 -1.61 -7.75
N LEU A 120 2.61 -2.08 -9.00
CA LEU A 120 3.40 -1.50 -10.10
C LEU A 120 3.09 -0.02 -10.31
N LEU A 121 1.86 0.41 -10.02
CA LEU A 121 1.43 1.81 -10.11
C LEU A 121 1.66 2.56 -8.78
N THR A 122 1.25 1.96 -7.66
CA THR A 122 1.18 2.64 -6.37
C THR A 122 2.53 2.72 -5.66
N VAL A 123 3.44 1.75 -5.81
CA VAL A 123 4.75 1.80 -5.16
C VAL A 123 5.62 2.95 -5.71
N PRO A 124 5.72 3.17 -7.03
CA PRO A 124 6.34 4.38 -7.56
C PRO A 124 5.73 5.68 -7.00
N LEU A 125 4.40 5.74 -6.89
CA LEU A 125 3.70 6.92 -6.36
C LEU A 125 3.97 7.14 -4.87
N LEU A 126 4.00 6.08 -4.05
CA LEU A 126 4.37 6.17 -2.63
C LEU A 126 5.80 6.72 -2.45
N LEU A 127 6.72 6.33 -3.34
CA LEU A 127 8.08 6.87 -3.34
C LEU A 127 8.11 8.35 -3.74
N VAL A 128 7.29 8.76 -4.72
CA VAL A 128 7.09 10.17 -5.09
C VAL A 128 6.54 10.98 -3.91
N GLU A 129 5.49 10.50 -3.25
CA GLU A 129 4.89 11.14 -2.07
C GLU A 129 5.91 11.30 -0.94
N THR A 130 6.66 10.23 -0.64
CA THR A 130 7.70 10.24 0.40
C THR A 130 8.75 11.30 0.11
N VAL A 131 9.25 11.41 -1.12
CA VAL A 131 10.25 12.43 -1.47
C VAL A 131 9.63 13.84 -1.51
N ALA A 132 8.38 13.97 -1.96
CA ALA A 132 7.69 15.25 -2.04
C ALA A 132 7.52 15.90 -0.67
N VAL A 133 7.13 15.13 0.36
CA VAL A 133 6.91 15.69 1.71
C VAL A 133 8.21 16.11 2.42
N LEU A 134 9.34 15.49 2.06
CA LEU A 134 10.66 15.90 2.56
C LEU A 134 11.08 17.27 2.05
N ALA A 135 10.49 17.73 0.94
CA ALA A 135 10.80 19.00 0.27
C ALA A 135 12.29 19.13 -0.11
N LEU A 136 12.86 18.06 -0.66
CA LEU A 136 14.22 18.07 -1.20
C LEU A 136 14.34 19.00 -2.41
N THR A 137 15.55 19.49 -2.67
CA THR A 137 15.81 20.29 -3.87
C THR A 137 15.66 19.43 -5.13
N GLY A 138 15.27 20.02 -6.27
CA GLY A 138 15.08 19.25 -7.52
C GLY A 138 16.33 18.48 -7.99
N LYS A 139 17.53 19.00 -7.66
CA LYS A 139 18.82 18.35 -7.95
C LYS A 139 19.04 17.07 -7.12
N GLU A 140 18.48 17.01 -5.91
CA GLU A 140 18.54 15.83 -5.04
C GLU A 140 17.35 14.89 -5.31
N ALA A 141 16.14 15.43 -5.45
CA ALA A 141 14.90 14.66 -5.58
C ALA A 141 14.82 13.85 -6.87
N ARG A 142 15.16 14.44 -8.03
CA ARG A 142 15.00 13.79 -9.34
C ARG A 142 15.86 12.52 -9.49
N PRO A 143 17.18 12.53 -9.25
CA PRO A 143 17.98 11.31 -9.38
C PRO A 143 17.60 10.25 -8.34
N LEU A 144 17.17 10.66 -7.15
CA LEU A 144 16.67 9.76 -6.11
C LEU A 144 15.39 9.05 -6.58
N LEU A 145 14.40 9.79 -7.08
CA LEU A 145 13.15 9.23 -7.57
C LEU A 145 13.36 8.28 -8.75
N ILE A 146 14.20 8.63 -9.72
CA ILE A 146 14.48 7.74 -10.86
C ILE A 146 15.03 6.39 -10.36
N LYS A 147 16.00 6.40 -9.45
CA LYS A 147 16.58 5.18 -8.88
C LYS A 147 15.54 4.35 -8.13
N LEU A 148 14.75 4.98 -7.28
CA LEU A 148 13.74 4.30 -6.46
C LEU A 148 12.60 3.74 -7.31
N VAL A 149 12.11 4.50 -8.30
CA VAL A 149 11.04 4.05 -9.20
C VAL A 149 11.52 2.87 -10.06
N ILE A 150 12.70 2.95 -10.67
CA ILE A 150 13.25 1.84 -11.45
C ILE A 150 13.43 0.59 -10.57
N ALA A 151 14.03 0.75 -9.39
CA ALA A 151 14.19 -0.36 -8.46
C ALA A 151 12.84 -0.98 -8.07
N SER A 152 11.81 -0.16 -7.83
CA SER A 152 10.48 -0.66 -7.47
C SER A 152 9.82 -1.43 -8.61
N VAL A 153 9.94 -0.95 -9.85
CA VAL A 153 9.42 -1.66 -11.02
C VAL A 153 10.11 -3.02 -11.19
N VAL A 154 11.45 -3.05 -11.06
CA VAL A 154 12.22 -4.31 -11.14
C VAL A 154 11.83 -5.28 -10.02
N MET A 155 11.70 -4.78 -8.79
CA MET A 155 11.26 -5.57 -7.63
C MET A 155 9.92 -6.25 -7.89
N ILE A 156 8.92 -5.48 -8.34
CA ILE A 156 7.56 -5.98 -8.58
C ILE A 156 7.56 -6.96 -9.76
N ALA A 157 8.18 -6.58 -10.87
CA ALA A 157 8.23 -7.38 -12.09
C ALA A 157 8.92 -8.73 -11.89
N THR A 158 9.96 -8.78 -11.05
CA THR A 158 10.65 -10.04 -10.71
C THR A 158 9.95 -10.84 -9.62
N GLY A 159 9.15 -10.22 -8.75
CA GLY A 159 8.36 -10.94 -7.75
C GLY A 159 7.15 -11.67 -8.33
N TYR A 160 6.53 -11.11 -9.37
CA TYR A 160 5.27 -11.62 -9.95
C TYR A 160 5.37 -13.06 -10.49
N PRO A 161 6.40 -13.45 -11.27
CA PRO A 161 6.53 -14.82 -11.76
C PRO A 161 6.55 -15.86 -10.64
N GLY A 162 7.20 -15.57 -9.52
CA GLY A 162 7.21 -16.48 -8.38
C GLY A 162 5.90 -16.47 -7.58
N GLU A 163 5.13 -15.37 -7.60
CA GLU A 163 3.84 -15.31 -6.92
C GLU A 163 2.83 -16.29 -7.53
N ILE A 164 2.75 -16.32 -8.86
CA ILE A 164 1.80 -17.14 -9.60
C ILE A 164 2.29 -18.58 -9.83
N SER A 165 3.51 -18.89 -9.40
CA SER A 165 4.12 -20.21 -9.54
C SER A 165 3.58 -21.18 -8.50
N ASP A 166 3.22 -22.37 -8.95
CA ASP A 166 2.94 -23.57 -8.15
C ASP A 166 4.23 -24.25 -7.67
N ASN A 167 5.34 -24.08 -8.40
CA ASN A 167 6.65 -24.62 -8.06
C ASN A 167 7.39 -23.81 -6.98
N ILE A 168 7.73 -24.45 -5.86
CA ILE A 168 8.42 -23.80 -4.73
C ILE A 168 9.83 -23.30 -5.09
N THR A 169 10.57 -24.02 -5.94
CA THR A 169 11.93 -23.62 -6.36
C THR A 169 11.87 -22.35 -7.20
N THR A 170 10.93 -22.27 -8.14
CA THR A 170 10.68 -21.07 -8.95
C THR A 170 10.32 -19.88 -8.05
N ARG A 171 9.44 -20.08 -7.06
CA ARG A 171 9.08 -19.04 -6.07
C ARG A 171 10.30 -18.56 -5.27
N ILE A 172 11.19 -19.46 -4.84
CA ILE A 172 12.43 -19.11 -4.12
C ILE A 172 13.36 -18.27 -4.99
N ILE A 173 13.60 -18.68 -6.24
CA ILE A 173 14.52 -17.99 -7.15
C ILE A 173 14.02 -16.56 -7.40
N TRP A 174 12.76 -16.43 -7.82
CA TRP A 174 12.18 -15.12 -8.13
C TRP A 174 12.01 -14.23 -6.90
N GLY A 175 11.62 -14.80 -5.75
CA GLY A 175 11.60 -14.09 -4.47
C GLY A 175 12.97 -13.56 -4.06
N THR A 176 14.03 -14.35 -4.25
CA THR A 176 15.41 -13.94 -3.97
C THR A 176 15.85 -12.81 -4.89
N VAL A 177 15.57 -12.91 -6.20
CA VAL A 177 15.88 -11.85 -7.17
C VAL A 177 15.13 -10.56 -6.83
N SER A 178 13.84 -10.65 -6.47
CA SER A 178 13.01 -9.50 -6.07
C SER A 178 13.47 -8.86 -4.76
N THR A 179 14.09 -9.63 -3.86
CA THR A 179 14.61 -9.12 -2.58
C THR A 179 15.80 -8.16 -2.77
N ILE A 180 16.60 -8.31 -3.83
CA ILE A 180 17.76 -7.45 -4.11
C ILE A 180 17.34 -5.97 -4.27
N PRO A 181 16.45 -5.61 -5.23
CA PRO A 181 15.97 -4.23 -5.35
C PRO A 181 15.15 -3.77 -4.14
N PHE A 182 14.43 -4.67 -3.45
CA PHE A 182 13.73 -4.35 -2.20
C PHE A 182 14.69 -3.83 -1.11
N VAL A 183 15.76 -4.58 -0.83
CA VAL A 183 16.78 -4.18 0.15
C VAL A 183 17.48 -2.89 -0.27
N TYR A 184 17.74 -2.72 -1.57
CA TYR A 184 18.28 -1.47 -2.11
C TYR A 184 17.35 -0.27 -1.83
N ILE A 185 16.05 -0.40 -2.09
CA ILE A 185 15.06 0.67 -1.82
C ILE A 185 15.05 1.01 -0.32
N LEU A 186 14.96 0.00 0.55
CA LEU A 186 14.95 0.23 2.00
C LEU A 186 16.25 0.91 2.46
N TYR A 187 17.40 0.48 1.96
CA TYR A 187 18.70 1.09 2.26
C TYR A 187 18.76 2.56 1.84
N VAL A 188 18.38 2.87 0.60
CA VAL A 188 18.39 4.23 0.06
C VAL A 188 17.42 5.12 0.83
N LEU A 189 16.18 4.67 1.04
CA LEU A 189 15.19 5.42 1.82
C LEU A 189 15.66 5.64 3.26
N TRP A 190 16.23 4.62 3.90
CA TRP A 190 16.73 4.74 5.27
C TRP A 190 17.81 5.83 5.37
N ILE A 191 18.77 5.84 4.45
CA ILE A 191 19.85 6.83 4.42
C ILE A 191 19.32 8.23 4.11
N GLU A 192 18.54 8.38 3.05
CA GLU A 192 18.06 9.70 2.62
C GLU A 192 17.07 10.30 3.62
N LEU A 193 16.18 9.50 4.21
CA LEU A 193 15.33 9.94 5.33
C LEU A 193 16.18 10.35 6.53
N SER A 194 17.25 9.61 6.86
CA SER A 194 18.16 9.96 7.96
C SER A 194 18.91 11.28 7.71
N LYS A 195 19.40 11.51 6.50
CA LYS A 195 20.02 12.79 6.12
C LYS A 195 19.01 13.94 6.18
N SER A 196 17.77 13.68 5.76
CA SER A 196 16.71 14.69 5.78
C SER A 196 16.36 15.13 7.20
N LEU A 197 16.43 14.23 8.21
CA LEU A 197 16.09 14.54 9.60
C LEU A 197 16.88 15.73 10.15
N VAL A 198 18.17 15.83 9.83
CA VAL A 198 19.05 16.93 10.28
C VAL A 198 18.62 18.27 9.69
N ARG A 199 17.94 18.25 8.53
CA ARG A 199 17.45 19.44 7.83
C ARG A 199 16.01 19.81 8.22
N GLN A 200 15.30 18.95 8.97
CA GLN A 200 13.92 19.23 9.37
C GLN A 200 13.85 20.03 10.68
N PRO A 201 12.83 20.91 10.83
CA PRO A 201 12.51 21.54 12.11
C PRO A 201 12.31 20.49 13.22
N ALA A 202 12.66 20.83 14.46
CA ALA A 202 12.56 19.92 15.61
C ALA A 202 11.16 19.28 15.74
N ALA A 203 10.10 20.06 15.53
CA ALA A 203 8.71 19.61 15.57
C ALA A 203 8.39 18.51 14.53
N VAL A 204 9.16 18.40 13.44
CA VAL A 204 8.91 17.48 12.32
C VAL A 204 9.77 16.21 12.44
N GLN A 205 10.87 16.24 13.19
CA GLN A 205 11.84 15.14 13.25
C GLN A 205 11.23 13.84 13.79
N THR A 206 10.37 13.93 14.81
CA THR A 206 9.67 12.76 15.37
C THR A 206 8.74 12.13 14.33
N LEU A 207 7.99 12.94 13.59
CA LEU A 207 7.09 12.46 12.55
C LEU A 207 7.84 11.75 11.42
N VAL A 208 8.96 12.32 10.96
CA VAL A 208 9.79 11.70 9.91
C VAL A 208 10.45 10.41 10.41
N ARG A 209 10.86 10.35 11.69
CA ARG A 209 11.36 9.11 12.31
C ARG A 209 10.30 8.02 12.32
N ASN A 210 9.07 8.36 12.71
CA ASN A 210 7.95 7.43 12.74
C ASN A 210 7.56 6.98 11.32
N MET A 211 7.56 7.89 10.34
CA MET A 211 7.34 7.57 8.92
C MET A 211 8.36 6.56 8.42
N ARG A 212 9.64 6.72 8.77
CA ARG A 212 10.71 5.77 8.41
C ARG A 212 10.48 4.38 9.02
N LEU A 213 10.08 4.32 10.30
CA LEU A 213 9.77 3.05 10.97
C LEU A 213 8.54 2.39 10.38
N LEU A 214 7.46 3.15 10.16
CA LEU A 214 6.24 2.64 9.53
C LEU A 214 6.55 2.07 8.14
N LEU A 215 7.33 2.77 7.33
CA LEU A 215 7.74 2.27 6.01
C LEU A 215 8.45 0.93 6.14
N LEU A 216 9.46 0.83 7.00
CA LEU A 216 10.21 -0.42 7.20
C LEU A 216 9.31 -1.58 7.65
N PHE A 217 8.48 -1.34 8.68
CA PHE A 217 7.65 -2.40 9.25
C PHE A 217 6.50 -2.81 8.33
N SER A 218 5.82 -1.85 7.69
CA SER A 218 4.74 -2.16 6.73
C SER A 218 5.27 -2.87 5.49
N TRP A 219 6.42 -2.43 4.95
CA TRP A 219 7.01 -3.05 3.77
C TRP A 219 7.63 -4.42 4.06
N GLY A 220 8.09 -4.66 5.30
CA GLY A 220 8.58 -5.97 5.72
C GLY A 220 7.52 -7.07 5.72
N VAL A 221 6.23 -6.72 5.82
CA VAL A 221 5.13 -7.70 5.79
C VAL A 221 5.04 -8.41 4.44
N TYR A 222 5.30 -7.72 3.33
CA TYR A 222 5.14 -8.30 1.98
C TYR A 222 6.06 -9.50 1.71
N PRO A 223 7.40 -9.42 1.91
CA PRO A 223 8.26 -10.59 1.74
C PRO A 223 7.95 -11.68 2.78
N ILE A 224 7.55 -11.34 4.02
CA ILE A 224 7.16 -12.35 5.01
C ILE A 224 5.94 -13.15 4.53
N ALA A 225 4.89 -12.46 4.06
CA ALA A 225 3.71 -13.10 3.49
C ALA A 225 4.10 -13.97 2.27
N TYR A 226 4.96 -13.46 1.39
CA TYR A 226 5.46 -14.20 0.24
C TYR A 226 6.19 -15.51 0.61
N LEU A 227 6.91 -15.51 1.74
CA LEU A 227 7.70 -16.63 2.25
C LEU A 227 6.86 -17.68 3.01
N LEU A 228 5.59 -17.43 3.38
CA LEU A 228 4.79 -18.37 4.19
C LEU A 228 4.80 -19.82 3.66
N PRO A 229 4.62 -20.08 2.35
CA PRO A 229 4.72 -21.43 1.78
C PRO A 229 6.06 -22.13 2.05
N MET A 230 7.15 -21.37 2.13
CA MET A 230 8.51 -21.88 2.35
C MET A 230 8.79 -22.19 3.82
N LEU A 231 8.03 -21.58 4.74
CA LEU A 231 8.14 -21.81 6.19
C LEU A 231 7.33 -23.03 6.65
N GLY A 232 6.85 -23.86 5.71
CA GLY A 232 6.02 -25.03 5.99
C GLY A 232 4.55 -24.70 6.26
N ILE A 233 4.12 -23.45 6.09
CA ILE A 233 2.72 -23.05 6.17
C ILE A 233 2.15 -23.19 4.75
N THR A 234 1.33 -24.21 4.50
CA THR A 234 0.81 -24.54 3.17
C THR A 234 -0.73 -24.61 3.16
N GLY A 235 -1.31 -24.76 1.96
CA GLY A 235 -2.75 -24.90 1.76
C GLY A 235 -3.55 -23.70 2.29
N THR A 236 -4.72 -23.97 2.85
CA THR A 236 -5.70 -22.94 3.25
C THR A 236 -5.14 -21.90 4.20
N THR A 237 -4.32 -22.32 5.17
CA THR A 237 -3.69 -21.41 6.14
C THR A 237 -2.74 -20.43 5.44
N ALA A 238 -1.98 -20.90 4.46
CA ALA A 238 -1.07 -20.06 3.68
C ALA A 238 -1.84 -19.04 2.85
N SER A 239 -2.85 -19.48 2.08
CA SER A 239 -3.63 -18.60 1.21
C SER A 239 -4.33 -17.51 2.02
N ILE A 240 -4.97 -17.85 3.15
CA ILE A 240 -5.59 -16.86 4.05
C ILE A 240 -4.53 -15.92 4.63
N GLY A 241 -3.42 -16.45 5.11
CA GLY A 241 -2.32 -15.67 5.69
C GLY A 241 -1.74 -14.66 4.71
N VAL A 242 -1.54 -15.06 3.45
CA VAL A 242 -1.05 -14.20 2.37
C VAL A 242 -2.04 -13.06 2.09
N GLN A 243 -3.32 -13.40 1.85
CA GLN A 243 -4.33 -12.39 1.53
C GLN A 243 -4.54 -11.40 2.68
N LEU A 244 -4.62 -11.88 3.92
CA LEU A 244 -4.76 -11.04 5.10
C LEU A 244 -3.50 -10.19 5.34
N GLY A 245 -2.32 -10.79 5.24
CA GLY A 245 -1.04 -10.11 5.40
C GLY A 245 -0.86 -8.96 4.43
N TYR A 246 -1.13 -9.19 3.13
CA TYR A 246 -1.09 -8.12 2.13
C TYR A 246 -2.15 -7.04 2.36
N THR A 247 -3.34 -7.42 2.81
CA THR A 247 -4.40 -6.44 3.11
C THR A 247 -4.02 -5.52 4.26
N VAL A 248 -3.49 -6.08 5.35
CA VAL A 248 -2.98 -5.30 6.49
C VAL A 248 -1.80 -4.43 6.06
N ALA A 249 -0.86 -4.99 5.30
CA ALA A 249 0.30 -4.26 4.80
C ALA A 249 -0.11 -3.04 3.97
N ASP A 250 -1.07 -3.20 3.05
CA ASP A 250 -1.56 -2.11 2.20
C ASP A 250 -2.26 -1.01 3.01
N VAL A 251 -3.05 -1.35 4.03
CA VAL A 251 -3.67 -0.36 4.91
C VAL A 251 -2.62 0.42 5.72
N LEU A 252 -1.57 -0.26 6.19
CA LEU A 252 -0.46 0.40 6.89
C LEU A 252 0.36 1.29 5.95
N ALA A 253 0.71 0.78 4.77
CA ALA A 253 1.66 1.40 3.84
C ALA A 253 1.04 2.49 2.97
N LYS A 254 -0.29 2.56 2.86
CA LYS A 254 -1.00 3.54 2.00
C LYS A 254 -1.78 4.57 2.82
N PRO A 255 -2.97 4.30 3.38
CA PRO A 255 -3.73 5.33 4.08
C PRO A 255 -3.08 5.74 5.41
N ILE A 256 -2.56 4.81 6.22
CA ILE A 256 -1.91 5.19 7.50
C ILE A 256 -0.59 5.92 7.26
N PHE A 257 0.18 5.49 6.27
CA PHE A 257 1.36 6.23 5.81
C PHE A 257 0.99 7.63 5.31
N GLY A 258 -0.06 7.76 4.50
CA GLY A 258 -0.55 9.06 4.01
C GLY A 258 -1.02 9.99 5.13
N LEU A 259 -1.56 9.46 6.23
CA LEU A 259 -1.89 10.27 7.41
C LEU A 259 -0.63 10.83 8.11
N LEU A 260 0.46 10.06 8.17
CA LEU A 260 1.75 10.59 8.64
C LEU A 260 2.30 11.65 7.67
N VAL A 261 2.17 11.44 6.36
CA VAL A 261 2.56 12.44 5.35
C VAL A 261 1.76 13.73 5.53
N PHE A 262 0.44 13.63 5.76
CA PHE A 262 -0.42 14.78 6.08
C PHE A 262 0.06 15.50 7.34
N ALA A 263 0.33 14.77 8.43
CA ALA A 263 0.83 15.36 9.67
C ALA A 263 2.15 16.11 9.46
N ILE A 264 3.10 15.52 8.72
CA ILE A 264 4.37 16.17 8.37
C ILE A 264 4.11 17.45 7.56
N ALA A 265 3.26 17.38 6.52
CA ALA A 265 2.93 18.52 5.68
C ALA A 265 2.28 19.66 6.47
N LEU A 266 1.36 19.34 7.38
CA LEU A 266 0.69 20.31 8.24
C LEU A 266 1.66 20.97 9.21
N THR A 267 2.49 20.19 9.91
CA THR A 267 3.51 20.74 10.82
C THR A 267 4.51 21.62 10.08
N LYS A 268 4.96 21.22 8.89
CA LYS A 268 5.86 22.07 8.07
C LYS A 268 5.18 23.34 7.59
N THR A 269 3.89 23.28 7.27
CA THR A 269 3.11 24.48 6.91
C THR A 269 3.08 25.49 8.05
N ARG A 270 2.82 25.03 9.28
CA ARG A 270 2.82 25.89 10.47
C ARG A 270 4.19 26.53 10.71
N VAL A 271 5.27 25.75 10.64
CA VAL A 271 6.64 26.26 10.79
C VAL A 271 6.98 27.28 9.70
N ASP A 272 6.59 27.04 8.45
CA ASP A 272 6.83 27.98 7.36
C ASP A 272 6.06 29.31 7.56
N GLN A 273 4.84 29.27 8.12
CA GLN A 273 4.04 30.45 8.47
C GLN A 273 4.68 31.26 9.60
N GLU A 274 5.08 30.60 10.69
CA GLU A 274 5.77 31.21 11.84
C GLU A 274 7.06 31.93 11.38
N ASN A 275 7.85 31.28 10.52
CA ASN A 275 9.09 31.86 9.99
C ASN A 275 8.85 33.04 9.02
N SER A 276 7.68 33.11 8.38
CA SER A 276 7.34 34.17 7.42
C SER A 276 6.76 35.43 8.09
N GLY A 277 6.44 35.37 9.39
CA GLY A 277 5.82 36.48 10.13
C GLY A 277 4.41 36.87 9.63
N LEU A 278 3.80 36.03 8.80
CA LEU A 278 2.44 36.23 8.29
C LEU A 278 1.43 35.73 9.34
N PRO A 279 0.31 36.44 9.58
CA PRO A 279 -0.73 35.96 10.48
C PRO A 279 -1.22 34.58 10.06
N ILE A 280 -1.60 33.75 11.04
CA ILE A 280 -2.21 32.43 10.81
C ILE A 280 -3.58 32.64 10.12
N GLU A 281 -3.60 32.73 8.80
CA GLU A 281 -4.82 32.53 8.02
C GLU A 281 -5.05 31.02 7.87
N LEU A 282 -5.60 30.42 8.92
CA LEU A 282 -6.29 29.15 8.81
C LEU A 282 -7.75 29.39 9.17
N GLY A 283 -8.65 29.01 8.26
CA GLY A 283 -10.06 28.81 8.57
C GLY A 283 -10.13 27.91 9.82
N TYR A 284 -10.51 28.53 10.92
CA TYR A 284 -10.40 28.00 12.26
C TYR A 284 -11.24 26.72 12.40
N ALA A 285 -10.59 25.59 12.68
CA ALA A 285 -11.23 24.52 13.44
C ALA A 285 -10.73 24.65 14.88
N PRO A 286 -11.61 24.81 15.90
CA PRO A 286 -11.20 25.05 17.27
C PRO A 286 -10.37 23.88 17.82
N GLU A 287 -9.37 24.22 18.63
CA GLU A 287 -8.77 23.31 19.60
C GLU A 287 -9.89 22.63 20.41
N ILE A 288 -9.97 21.31 20.36
CA ILE A 288 -10.80 20.53 21.28
C ILE A 288 -9.99 20.31 22.57
N ASP A 289 -9.54 21.40 23.19
CA ASP A 289 -9.00 21.38 24.55
C ASP A 289 -10.15 21.68 25.52
N GLY A 290 -10.98 20.67 25.72
CA GLY A 290 -12.09 20.72 26.65
C GLY A 290 -11.67 20.41 28.08
N ILE A 291 -10.78 21.19 28.72
CA ILE A 291 -10.75 21.39 30.20
C ILE A 291 -10.10 22.76 30.51
N PRO A 292 -10.84 23.77 31.01
CA PRO A 292 -10.25 24.99 31.55
C PRO A 292 -9.46 24.69 32.83
N ALA A 293 -8.21 25.16 32.91
CA ALA A 293 -7.47 25.16 34.17
C ALA A 293 -8.22 26.03 35.22
N PRO A 294 -8.30 25.62 36.49
CA PRO A 294 -8.97 26.41 37.51
C PRO A 294 -8.19 27.70 37.76
N VAL A 295 -8.88 28.83 37.64
CA VAL A 295 -8.39 30.14 38.06
C VAL A 295 -8.21 30.10 39.58
N GLN A 296 -6.97 30.22 40.05
CA GLN A 296 -6.70 30.47 41.46
C GLN A 296 -6.97 31.95 41.73
N SER A 297 -7.95 32.21 42.61
CA SER A 297 -8.21 33.49 43.27
C SER A 297 -7.19 33.77 44.36
#